data_AF-A0A8I1XWD5-F1
#
_entry.id   AF-A0A8I1XWD5-F1
#
_cell.length_a   1.000
_cell.length_b   1.000
_cell.length_c   1.000
_cell.angle_alpha   90.00
_cell.angle_beta   90.00
_cell.angle_gamma   90.00
#
_symmetry.space_group_name_H-M   'P 1'
#
loop_
_entity.id
_entity.type
_entity.pdbx_description
1 polymer ?
#
loop_
_entity_poly.entity_id
_entity_poly.type
_entity_poly.pdbx_seq_one_letter_code
_entity_poly.pdbx_strand_id
1 'polypeptide(L)'
;MDRNQLSKEILTLVGGEENVEQVIHCMTRLRFNLHDDKKAQKEQLQKTDGVMGVMESGGQFQVIIGNDVANVYKSLVSNMSKAPQSDSGASTASKKKQNPISKLFDFIAGMFTPILPAITGAGMIKGIIALLVAMNWMSDKSQTYTILAAIGDGAFYFLPIILAVSAARKLGSNMFIGAAIGASILHPTITALLASNVKVSFIGLPVTAATYSSTVIPIVIAVWLASYVEKFIDKYTHASLKLLVVPTLTLLIIVPLTLVAVGPLGSIIGNGLSGGISWLFENTGALAGLLLGGTFSLIIMTGMHYALVPIMIGSIATLGFDYMIPIMGAANLAQAGAALGVFLKSKNAKVKTVAFSTSLTAIMGVTEPAMYGVNMRFKKPFTAALIGGAVGGGFMSLFGTKAYVMGGLVGVPGLAMFIGPTFLYAIMGLIIAFVVATIVTYLIGFKDEKNEEAPQATTDAAGNISTDEIAQSAVSSLPKGEKIPVYSPIMGEVKPLSEVNDPAFSQEIMGRGWAIEPSEGRVVSPVDGTVFSISKSGHAVGLVSDSGLEMLIHVGMDTVKLKGLHFTPHLKAGDRVKVGDLVLEFDLVEIRKAGYETITPVIVTNVAQFSELESADNQHKVVKEQELLYTVIV
;
A
#
# COMPACT_ATOMS: atom_id res chain seq x y z
N MET A 1 -39.57 10.76 -4.90
CA MET A 1 -39.43 9.87 -6.07
C MET A 1 -39.45 8.42 -5.63
N ASP A 2 -39.78 7.45 -6.50
CA ASP A 2 -39.52 6.03 -6.24
C ASP A 2 -38.00 5.73 -6.33
N ARG A 3 -37.51 4.85 -5.45
CA ARG A 3 -36.10 4.43 -5.37
C ARG A 3 -35.65 3.70 -6.63
N ASN A 4 -36.50 2.87 -7.23
CA ASN A 4 -36.15 2.20 -8.49
C ASN A 4 -36.10 3.21 -9.64
N GLN A 5 -37.07 4.11 -9.74
CA GLN A 5 -37.08 5.20 -10.73
C GLN A 5 -35.84 6.09 -10.61
N LEU A 6 -35.54 6.59 -9.40
CA LEU A 6 -34.34 7.39 -9.09
C LEU A 6 -33.05 6.65 -9.48
N SER A 7 -32.94 5.36 -9.18
CA SER A 7 -31.75 4.58 -9.54
C SER A 7 -31.55 4.42 -11.06
N LYS A 8 -32.64 4.34 -11.84
CA LYS A 8 -32.58 4.27 -13.31
C LYS A 8 -32.22 5.61 -13.93
N GLU A 9 -32.74 6.71 -13.37
CA GLU A 9 -32.40 8.06 -13.81
C GLU A 9 -30.92 8.36 -13.52
N ILE A 10 -30.44 8.08 -12.31
CA ILE A 10 -29.01 8.20 -11.97
C ILE A 10 -28.15 7.37 -12.92
N LEU A 11 -28.48 6.10 -13.14
CA LEU A 11 -27.72 5.21 -14.04
C LEU A 11 -27.68 5.74 -15.49
N THR A 12 -28.78 6.34 -15.96
CA THR A 12 -28.85 6.95 -17.29
C THR A 12 -27.97 8.21 -17.36
N LEU A 13 -28.08 9.08 -16.36
CA LEU A 13 -27.40 10.38 -16.36
C LEU A 13 -25.89 10.29 -16.07
N VAL A 14 -25.36 9.21 -15.46
CA VAL A 14 -23.90 8.95 -15.38
C VAL A 14 -23.30 8.38 -16.68
N GLY A 15 -24.08 8.31 -17.77
CA GLY A 15 -23.65 7.82 -19.08
C GLY A 15 -24.01 6.35 -19.36
N GLY A 16 -24.88 5.73 -18.56
CA GLY A 16 -25.30 4.34 -18.70
C GLY A 16 -24.37 3.32 -18.04
N GLU A 17 -24.83 2.06 -17.96
CA GLU A 17 -24.08 0.94 -17.38
C GLU A 17 -22.69 0.75 -18.01
N GLU A 18 -22.55 0.91 -19.33
CA GLU A 18 -21.25 0.82 -20.03
C GLU A 18 -20.25 1.92 -19.64
N ASN A 19 -20.69 2.98 -18.94
CA ASN A 19 -19.81 4.02 -18.41
C ASN A 19 -19.42 3.81 -16.94
N VAL A 20 -20.05 2.88 -16.22
CA VAL A 20 -19.75 2.62 -14.79
C VAL A 20 -18.68 1.54 -14.67
N GLU A 21 -17.48 1.92 -14.22
CA GLU A 21 -16.36 1.00 -13.97
C GLU A 21 -16.56 0.22 -12.67
N GLN A 22 -16.93 0.95 -11.61
CA GLN A 22 -17.20 0.49 -10.26
C GLN A 22 -18.20 1.46 -9.64
N VAL A 23 -19.10 0.98 -8.78
CA VAL A 23 -19.85 1.84 -7.86
C VAL A 23 -19.87 1.20 -6.48
N ILE A 24 -19.65 2.03 -5.47
CA ILE A 24 -19.77 1.71 -4.04
C ILE A 24 -20.65 2.76 -3.37
N HIS A 25 -21.02 2.57 -2.11
CA HIS A 25 -21.71 3.60 -1.33
C HIS A 25 -21.10 3.76 0.06
N CYS A 26 -21.25 4.96 0.64
CA CYS A 26 -21.07 5.19 2.07
C CYS A 26 -22.45 5.39 2.75
N MET A 27 -22.49 6.08 3.88
CA MET A 27 -23.74 6.39 4.61
C MET A 27 -24.66 7.38 3.88
N THR A 28 -24.14 8.22 2.98
CA THR A 28 -24.93 9.31 2.33
C THR A 28 -24.67 9.51 0.83
N ARG A 29 -23.72 8.80 0.21
CA ARG A 29 -23.30 9.01 -1.19
C ARG A 29 -23.03 7.71 -1.93
N LEU A 30 -23.48 7.64 -3.18
CA LEU A 30 -22.93 6.73 -4.18
C LEU A 30 -21.60 7.30 -4.65
N ARG A 31 -20.61 6.43 -4.88
CA ARG A 31 -19.32 6.80 -5.48
C ARG A 31 -19.06 5.89 -6.67
N PHE A 32 -19.07 6.48 -7.86
CA PHE A 32 -18.80 5.83 -9.12
C PHE A 32 -17.34 6.09 -9.50
N ASN A 33 -16.63 5.07 -9.95
CA ASN A 33 -15.56 5.26 -10.91
C ASN A 33 -16.23 5.18 -12.29
N LEU A 34 -16.02 6.16 -13.15
CA LEU A 34 -16.56 6.15 -14.51
C LEU A 34 -15.43 5.89 -15.52
N HIS A 35 -15.81 5.33 -16.66
CA HIS A 35 -14.91 5.14 -17.80
C HIS A 35 -14.66 6.43 -18.59
N ASP A 36 -15.57 7.39 -18.49
CA ASP A 36 -15.45 8.74 -19.03
C ASP A 36 -16.37 9.67 -18.23
N ASP A 37 -15.82 10.48 -17.33
CA ASP A 37 -16.58 11.42 -16.50
C ASP A 37 -17.32 12.47 -17.35
N LYS A 38 -16.88 12.74 -18.59
CA LYS A 38 -17.52 13.71 -19.48
C LYS A 38 -18.88 13.26 -20.02
N LYS A 39 -19.24 11.98 -19.87
CA LYS A 39 -20.58 11.47 -20.20
C LYS A 39 -21.58 11.63 -19.05
N ALA A 40 -21.12 12.01 -17.86
CA ALA A 40 -22.00 12.19 -16.71
C ALA A 40 -22.60 13.60 -16.69
N GLN A 41 -23.92 13.69 -16.80
CA GLN A 41 -24.68 14.92 -16.90
C GLN A 41 -24.89 15.56 -15.51
N LYS A 42 -23.79 16.07 -14.92
CA LYS A 42 -23.72 16.68 -13.57
C LYS A 42 -24.88 17.64 -13.28
N GLU A 43 -25.11 18.58 -14.20
CA GLU A 43 -26.12 19.64 -14.09
C GLU A 43 -27.57 19.15 -14.15
N GLN A 44 -27.81 17.94 -14.66
CA GLN A 44 -29.11 17.27 -14.63
C GLN A 44 -29.25 16.42 -13.37
N LEU A 45 -28.22 15.65 -13.02
CA LEU A 45 -28.19 14.88 -11.76
C LEU A 45 -28.40 15.76 -10.52
N GLN A 46 -27.82 16.97 -10.48
CA GLN A 46 -28.05 17.95 -9.41
C GLN A 46 -29.50 18.48 -9.34
N LYS A 47 -30.34 18.20 -10.34
CA LYS A 47 -31.75 18.61 -10.44
C LYS A 47 -32.73 17.43 -10.37
N THR A 48 -32.25 16.19 -10.24
CA THR A 48 -33.08 14.99 -10.08
C THR A 48 -33.61 14.88 -8.65
N ASP A 49 -34.93 14.70 -8.50
CA ASP A 49 -35.62 14.61 -7.19
C ASP A 49 -35.10 13.45 -6.31
N GLY A 50 -34.30 13.79 -5.30
CA GLY A 50 -33.67 12.83 -4.38
C GLY A 50 -32.15 12.75 -4.51
N VAL A 51 -31.55 13.48 -5.46
CA VAL A 51 -30.12 13.79 -5.44
C VAL A 51 -29.93 15.12 -4.68
N MET A 52 -29.17 15.07 -3.58
CA MET A 52 -28.84 16.24 -2.74
C MET A 52 -27.61 17.01 -3.26
N GLY A 53 -26.94 16.51 -4.29
CA GLY A 53 -25.75 17.11 -4.88
C GLY A 53 -24.89 16.11 -5.65
N VAL A 54 -23.96 16.62 -6.44
CA VAL A 54 -23.02 15.85 -7.26
C VAL A 54 -21.66 16.51 -7.20
N MET A 55 -20.60 15.73 -6.99
CA MET A 55 -19.22 16.23 -6.91
C MET A 55 -18.20 15.18 -7.37
N GLU A 56 -17.06 15.62 -7.88
CA GLU A 56 -15.89 14.74 -8.11
C GLU A 56 -14.88 14.93 -7.00
N SER A 57 -14.40 13.83 -6.41
CA SER A 57 -13.39 13.88 -5.34
C SER A 57 -12.67 12.55 -5.21
N GLY A 58 -11.35 12.59 -5.05
CA GLY A 58 -10.49 11.40 -4.96
C GLY A 58 -10.43 10.56 -6.23
N GLY A 59 -10.71 11.15 -7.40
CA GLY A 59 -10.82 10.41 -8.67
C GLY A 59 -12.12 9.60 -8.79
N GLN A 60 -13.15 9.90 -7.99
CA GLN A 60 -14.47 9.28 -8.06
C GLN A 60 -15.55 10.34 -8.31
N PHE A 61 -16.51 10.02 -9.18
CA PHE A 61 -17.74 10.77 -9.40
C PHE A 61 -18.78 10.40 -8.32
N GLN A 62 -19.22 11.35 -7.51
CA GLN A 62 -20.06 11.07 -6.34
C GLN A 62 -21.45 11.70 -6.48
N VAL A 63 -22.49 10.91 -6.20
CA VAL A 63 -23.90 11.35 -6.17
C VAL A 63 -24.39 11.27 -4.74
N ILE A 64 -24.79 12.40 -4.16
CA ILE A 64 -25.24 12.54 -2.78
C ILE A 64 -26.74 12.26 -2.73
N ILE A 65 -27.17 11.36 -1.83
CA ILE A 65 -28.59 10.92 -1.69
C ILE A 65 -29.06 11.06 -0.24
N GLY A 66 -28.15 11.19 0.72
CA GLY A 66 -28.47 11.15 2.15
C GLY A 66 -28.77 9.72 2.62
N ASN A 67 -29.49 9.60 3.72
CA ASN A 67 -29.62 8.34 4.48
C ASN A 67 -30.29 7.18 3.70
N ASP A 68 -30.99 7.46 2.59
CA ASP A 68 -31.63 6.43 1.77
C ASP A 68 -30.69 5.77 0.74
N VAL A 69 -29.42 6.22 0.67
CA VAL A 69 -28.44 5.78 -0.33
C VAL A 69 -28.25 4.27 -0.41
N ALA A 70 -28.33 3.55 0.72
CA ALA A 70 -28.17 2.09 0.73
C ALA A 70 -29.31 1.38 -0.03
N ASN A 71 -30.52 1.95 0.00
CA ASN A 71 -31.66 1.43 -0.75
C ASN A 71 -31.55 1.78 -2.23
N VAL A 72 -31.15 3.02 -2.56
CA VAL A 72 -30.93 3.42 -3.97
C VAL A 72 -29.76 2.68 -4.60
N TYR A 73 -28.68 2.40 -3.86
CA TYR A 73 -27.59 1.53 -4.30
C TYR A 73 -28.08 0.11 -4.63
N LYS A 74 -28.90 -0.48 -3.76
CA LYS A 74 -29.49 -1.81 -3.99
C LYS A 74 -30.38 -1.84 -5.24
N SER A 75 -31.20 -0.82 -5.44
CA SER A 75 -31.98 -0.63 -6.68
C SER A 75 -31.09 -0.41 -7.91
N LEU A 76 -30.03 0.39 -7.80
CA LEU A 76 -29.10 0.68 -8.90
C LEU A 76 -28.34 -0.58 -9.35
N VAL A 77 -27.79 -1.36 -8.41
CA VAL A 77 -27.15 -2.65 -8.70
C VAL A 77 -28.16 -3.66 -9.27
N SER A 78 -29.41 -3.65 -8.82
CA SER A 78 -30.47 -4.50 -9.38
C SER A 78 -30.99 -4.04 -10.76
N ASN A 79 -30.64 -2.84 -11.22
CA ASN A 79 -31.00 -2.30 -12.54
C ASN A 79 -29.82 -2.35 -13.54
N MET A 80 -28.65 -2.85 -13.13
CA MET A 80 -27.51 -3.12 -14.03
C MET A 80 -27.44 -4.61 -14.38
N SER A 81 -27.12 -4.88 -15.64
CA SER A 81 -26.97 -6.22 -16.23
C SER A 81 -25.67 -6.91 -15.78
N LYS A 82 -24.65 -6.10 -15.46
CA LYS A 82 -23.33 -6.49 -14.94
C LYS A 82 -23.20 -5.98 -13.50
N ALA A 83 -22.86 -6.86 -12.56
CA ALA A 83 -22.58 -6.47 -11.19
C ALA A 83 -21.28 -5.61 -11.11
N PRO A 84 -21.29 -4.43 -10.48
CA PRO A 84 -20.08 -3.64 -10.26
C PRO A 84 -19.09 -4.35 -9.34
N GLN A 85 -17.79 -4.15 -9.54
CA GLN A 85 -16.80 -4.66 -8.59
C GLN A 85 -16.79 -3.83 -7.30
N SER A 86 -16.96 -4.50 -6.15
CA SER A 86 -17.04 -3.85 -4.83
C SER A 86 -15.84 -4.22 -3.93
N ASP A 87 -14.65 -3.70 -4.24
CA ASP A 87 -13.52 -3.67 -3.30
C ASP A 87 -12.57 -2.48 -3.63
N SER A 88 -11.83 -2.00 -2.64
CA SER A 88 -10.95 -0.83 -2.76
C SER A 88 -9.47 -1.26 -2.80
N GLY A 89 -8.84 -1.28 -3.98
CA GLY A 89 -7.45 -1.75 -4.06
C GLY A 89 -6.79 -1.92 -5.43
N ALA A 90 -7.08 -1.09 -6.44
CA ALA A 90 -6.21 -0.93 -7.61
C ALA A 90 -6.53 0.35 -8.41
N SER A 91 -5.51 1.15 -8.73
CA SER A 91 -5.61 2.25 -9.70
C SER A 91 -5.25 1.76 -11.10
N THR A 92 -6.18 1.08 -11.79
CA THR A 92 -5.99 0.60 -13.17
C THR A 92 -6.46 1.62 -14.19
N ALA A 93 -5.53 2.22 -14.93
CA ALA A 93 -5.86 3.19 -15.96
C ALA A 93 -6.56 2.55 -17.18
N SER A 94 -7.79 3.00 -17.47
CA SER A 94 -8.56 2.76 -18.72
C SER A 94 -8.73 1.28 -19.15
N LYS A 95 -9.97 0.78 -19.18
CA LYS A 95 -10.32 -0.50 -19.83
C LYS A 95 -10.20 -0.46 -21.37
N LYS A 96 -8.97 -0.35 -21.89
CA LYS A 96 -8.59 -1.08 -23.11
C LYS A 96 -8.94 -2.56 -22.89
N LYS A 97 -9.23 -3.30 -23.98
CA LYS A 97 -9.47 -4.76 -23.91
C LYS A 97 -8.24 -5.47 -23.32
N GLN A 98 -8.23 -5.69 -22.00
CA GLN A 98 -7.18 -6.45 -21.33
C GLN A 98 -7.15 -7.85 -21.92
N ASN A 99 -6.02 -8.20 -22.54
CA ASN A 99 -5.68 -9.54 -22.97
C ASN A 99 -5.88 -10.51 -21.77
N PRO A 100 -6.41 -11.74 -21.96
CA PRO A 100 -6.52 -12.73 -20.88
C PRO A 100 -5.23 -12.93 -20.08
N ILE A 101 -4.04 -12.75 -20.68
CA ILE A 101 -2.75 -12.77 -19.99
C ILE A 101 -2.65 -11.64 -18.94
N SER A 102 -3.06 -10.41 -19.27
CA SER A 102 -3.12 -9.29 -18.32
C SER A 102 -4.03 -9.65 -17.15
N LYS A 103 -5.23 -10.16 -17.43
CA LYS A 103 -6.20 -10.53 -16.38
C LYS A 103 -5.66 -11.63 -15.45
N LEU A 104 -4.85 -12.56 -15.98
CA LEU A 104 -4.17 -13.57 -15.18
C LEU A 104 -3.08 -12.96 -14.29
N PHE A 105 -2.27 -12.03 -14.81
CA PHE A 105 -1.26 -11.32 -14.03
C PHE A 105 -1.89 -10.42 -12.96
N ASP A 106 -2.95 -9.67 -13.30
CA ASP A 106 -3.73 -8.86 -12.37
C ASP A 106 -4.38 -9.74 -11.29
N PHE A 107 -4.85 -10.94 -11.66
CA PHE A 107 -5.37 -11.94 -10.72
C PHE A 107 -4.28 -12.38 -9.73
N ILE A 108 -3.12 -12.81 -10.22
CA ILE A 108 -1.99 -13.24 -9.38
C ILE A 108 -1.49 -12.11 -8.48
N ALA A 109 -1.28 -10.90 -9.00
CA ALA A 109 -0.73 -9.79 -8.22
C ALA A 109 -1.53 -9.52 -6.94
N GLY A 110 -2.86 -9.36 -7.06
CA GLY A 110 -3.73 -9.17 -5.90
C GLY A 110 -4.05 -10.43 -5.08
N MET A 111 -3.49 -11.61 -5.39
CA MET A 111 -3.37 -12.70 -4.42
C MET A 111 -2.12 -12.54 -3.54
N PHE A 112 -1.03 -12.00 -4.09
CA PHE A 112 0.20 -11.74 -3.36
C PHE A 112 0.15 -10.47 -2.50
N THR A 113 -0.51 -9.39 -2.94
CA THR A 113 -0.56 -8.11 -2.20
C THR A 113 -1.04 -8.26 -0.74
N PRO A 114 -2.12 -9.00 -0.41
CA PRO A 114 -2.60 -9.11 0.98
C PRO A 114 -1.66 -9.91 1.89
N ILE A 115 -0.80 -10.76 1.31
CA ILE A 115 0.07 -11.68 2.06
C ILE A 115 1.52 -11.17 2.17
N LEU A 116 1.83 -10.09 1.44
CA LEU A 116 3.16 -9.48 1.38
C LEU A 116 3.80 -9.23 2.76
N PRO A 117 3.11 -8.67 3.78
CA PRO A 117 3.73 -8.44 5.09
C PRO A 117 4.24 -9.71 5.78
N ALA A 118 3.53 -10.84 5.59
CA ALA A 118 3.89 -12.12 6.19
C ALA A 118 5.14 -12.74 5.51
N ILE A 119 5.15 -12.80 4.17
CA ILE A 119 6.32 -13.31 3.43
C ILE A 119 7.53 -12.37 3.54
N THR A 120 7.30 -11.05 3.71
CA THR A 120 8.35 -10.06 3.96
C THR A 120 9.02 -10.30 5.32
N GLY A 121 8.24 -10.39 6.40
CA GLY A 121 8.78 -10.66 7.73
C GLY A 121 9.50 -12.02 7.81
N ALA A 122 8.87 -13.06 7.28
CA ALA A 122 9.43 -14.41 7.21
C ALA A 122 10.76 -14.46 6.43
N GLY A 123 10.80 -13.83 5.24
CA GLY A 123 12.01 -13.83 4.40
C GLY A 123 13.13 -12.94 4.93
N MET A 124 12.82 -11.88 5.68
CA MET A 124 13.82 -11.11 6.45
C MET A 124 14.44 -11.95 7.57
N ILE A 125 13.62 -12.73 8.29
CA ILE A 125 14.11 -13.67 9.32
C ILE A 125 15.03 -14.73 8.69
N LYS A 126 14.63 -15.35 7.57
CA LYS A 126 15.50 -16.29 6.82
C LYS A 126 16.82 -15.65 6.40
N GLY A 127 16.80 -14.40 5.94
CA GLY A 127 18.01 -13.66 5.55
C GLY A 127 18.98 -13.43 6.71
N ILE A 128 18.46 -13.01 7.87
CA ILE A 128 19.26 -12.81 9.09
C ILE A 128 19.90 -14.14 9.54
N ILE A 129 19.14 -15.23 9.58
CA ILE A 129 19.64 -16.55 10.00
C ILE A 129 20.76 -17.04 9.08
N ALA A 130 20.55 -16.94 7.76
CA ALA A 130 21.55 -17.35 6.78
C ALA A 130 22.85 -16.51 6.88
N LEU A 131 22.75 -15.22 7.22
CA LEU A 131 23.93 -14.39 7.53
C LEU A 131 24.63 -14.86 8.81
N LEU A 132 23.89 -15.13 9.90
CA LEU A 132 24.47 -15.61 11.16
C LEU A 132 25.19 -16.96 10.99
N VAL A 133 24.66 -17.86 10.16
CA VAL A 133 25.32 -19.13 9.81
C VAL A 133 26.56 -18.89 8.94
N ALA A 134 26.47 -18.05 7.89
CA ALA A 134 27.61 -17.75 7.02
C ALA A 134 28.78 -17.05 7.76
N MET A 135 28.48 -16.26 8.81
CA MET A 135 29.47 -15.63 9.68
C MET A 135 30.01 -16.58 10.77
N ASN A 136 29.55 -17.83 10.83
CA ASN A 136 29.83 -18.81 11.91
C ASN A 136 29.43 -18.32 13.31
N TRP A 137 28.49 -17.37 13.40
CA TRP A 137 27.92 -16.89 14.68
C TRP A 137 26.79 -17.80 15.18
N MET A 138 26.26 -18.67 14.32
CA MET A 138 25.25 -19.66 14.63
C MET A 138 25.53 -20.96 13.87
N SER A 139 25.36 -22.13 14.49
CA SER A 139 25.36 -23.40 13.76
C SER A 139 23.95 -23.74 13.26
N ASP A 140 23.90 -24.15 12.00
CA ASP A 140 22.84 -24.89 11.31
C ASP A 140 22.26 -26.11 12.05
N LYS A 141 22.98 -26.64 13.06
CA LYS A 141 22.59 -27.79 13.88
C LYS A 141 22.11 -27.39 15.28
N SER A 142 22.11 -26.10 15.61
CA SER A 142 21.63 -25.60 16.90
C SER A 142 20.10 -25.59 16.97
N GLN A 143 19.53 -25.87 18.14
CA GLN A 143 18.09 -25.77 18.36
C GLN A 143 17.58 -24.33 18.11
N THR A 144 18.40 -23.32 18.42
CA THR A 144 18.14 -21.91 18.12
C THR A 144 17.98 -21.68 16.62
N TYR A 145 18.88 -22.22 15.79
CA TYR A 145 18.72 -22.20 14.33
C TYR A 145 17.44 -22.89 13.90
N THR A 146 17.15 -24.10 14.40
CA THR A 146 15.94 -24.85 14.00
C THR A 146 14.65 -24.08 14.29
N ILE A 147 14.55 -23.44 15.46
CA ILE A 147 13.37 -22.64 15.85
C ILE A 147 13.26 -21.38 14.99
N LEU A 148 14.36 -20.63 14.81
CA LEU A 148 14.36 -19.42 14.00
C LEU A 148 14.07 -19.72 12.52
N ALA A 149 14.64 -20.80 11.99
CA ALA A 149 14.38 -21.27 10.62
C ALA A 149 12.91 -21.63 10.44
N ALA A 150 12.29 -22.36 11.37
CA ALA A 150 10.87 -22.68 11.32
C ALA A 150 9.97 -21.42 11.36
N ILE A 151 10.34 -20.38 12.12
CA ILE A 151 9.64 -19.08 12.11
C ILE A 151 9.77 -18.40 10.73
N GLY A 152 10.97 -18.39 10.15
CA GLY A 152 11.23 -17.86 8.82
C GLY A 152 10.59 -18.68 7.68
N ASP A 153 10.41 -19.98 7.85
CA ASP A 153 9.81 -20.87 6.87
C ASP A 153 8.28 -20.87 6.92
N GLY A 154 7.64 -20.60 8.07
CA GLY A 154 6.19 -20.76 8.25
C GLY A 154 5.33 -20.13 7.15
N ALA A 155 5.61 -18.89 6.75
CA ALA A 155 4.85 -18.20 5.70
C ALA A 155 5.12 -18.75 4.28
N PHE A 156 6.29 -19.35 4.03
CA PHE A 156 6.63 -19.96 2.75
C PHE A 156 6.16 -21.42 2.67
N TYR A 157 6.34 -22.21 3.73
CA TYR A 157 5.91 -23.60 3.81
C TYR A 157 4.38 -23.72 3.69
N PHE A 158 3.64 -22.92 4.48
CA PHE A 158 2.19 -22.83 4.44
C PHE A 158 1.65 -21.80 3.41
N LEU A 159 2.50 -21.32 2.49
CA LEU A 159 2.12 -20.45 1.39
C LEU A 159 0.88 -20.97 0.61
N PRO A 160 0.68 -22.30 0.40
CA PRO A 160 -0.54 -22.77 -0.23
C PRO A 160 -1.82 -22.38 0.53
N ILE A 161 -1.85 -22.51 1.87
CA ILE A 161 -3.02 -22.17 2.69
C ILE A 161 -3.28 -20.66 2.64
N ILE A 162 -2.21 -19.89 2.77
CA ILE A 162 -2.21 -18.42 2.77
C ILE A 162 -2.71 -17.87 1.42
N LEU A 163 -2.22 -18.43 0.30
CA LEU A 163 -2.71 -18.10 -1.03
C LEU A 163 -4.13 -18.57 -1.28
N ALA A 164 -4.54 -19.74 -0.77
CA ALA A 164 -5.89 -20.27 -0.96
C ALA A 164 -6.97 -19.32 -0.39
N VAL A 165 -6.70 -18.70 0.78
CA VAL A 165 -7.55 -17.65 1.36
C VAL A 165 -7.66 -16.45 0.42
N SER A 166 -6.52 -15.95 -0.09
CA SER A 166 -6.49 -14.78 -0.99
C SER A 166 -7.19 -15.05 -2.34
N ALA A 167 -7.00 -16.25 -2.89
CA ALA A 167 -7.61 -16.71 -4.13
C ALA A 167 -9.13 -16.84 -3.99
N ALA A 168 -9.59 -17.50 -2.91
CA ALA A 168 -11.01 -17.68 -2.64
C ALA A 168 -11.72 -16.32 -2.47
N ARG A 169 -11.15 -15.39 -1.69
CA ARG A 169 -11.65 -14.02 -1.58
C ARG A 169 -11.80 -13.37 -2.95
N LYS A 170 -10.76 -13.44 -3.79
CA LYS A 170 -10.74 -12.78 -5.11
C LYS A 170 -11.67 -13.42 -6.15
N LEU A 171 -12.06 -14.68 -5.95
CA LEU A 171 -13.00 -15.42 -6.80
C LEU A 171 -14.46 -15.36 -6.30
N GLY A 172 -14.73 -14.71 -5.17
CA GLY A 172 -16.04 -14.74 -4.52
C GLY A 172 -16.43 -16.16 -4.10
N SER A 173 -15.53 -16.84 -3.39
CA SER A 173 -15.61 -18.21 -2.89
C SER A 173 -15.23 -18.22 -1.40
N ASN A 174 -15.69 -19.21 -0.63
CA ASN A 174 -15.49 -19.22 0.81
C ASN A 174 -14.01 -19.41 1.19
N MET A 175 -13.43 -18.39 1.83
CA MET A 175 -12.04 -18.35 2.29
C MET A 175 -11.64 -19.53 3.19
N PHE A 176 -12.55 -20.01 4.04
CA PHE A 176 -12.28 -21.14 4.93
C PHE A 176 -12.35 -22.49 4.20
N ILE A 177 -13.17 -22.63 3.16
CA ILE A 177 -13.12 -23.80 2.26
C ILE A 177 -11.79 -23.79 1.48
N GLY A 178 -11.37 -22.62 0.97
CA GLY A 178 -10.04 -22.45 0.37
C GLY A 178 -8.90 -22.86 1.30
N ALA A 179 -8.89 -22.33 2.53
CA ALA A 179 -7.92 -22.71 3.55
C ALA A 179 -7.93 -24.22 3.85
N ALA A 180 -9.11 -24.84 3.95
CA ALA A 180 -9.24 -26.28 4.19
C ALA A 180 -8.72 -27.14 3.02
N ILE A 181 -8.88 -26.71 1.76
CA ILE A 181 -8.27 -27.36 0.59
C ILE A 181 -6.74 -27.32 0.72
N GLY A 182 -6.18 -26.14 0.99
CA GLY A 182 -4.73 -25.95 1.18
C GLY A 182 -4.17 -26.75 2.36
N ALA A 183 -4.88 -26.78 3.49
CA ALA A 183 -4.50 -27.55 4.67
C ALA A 183 -4.59 -29.07 4.42
N SER A 184 -5.55 -29.53 3.61
CA SER A 184 -5.70 -30.95 3.29
C SER A 184 -4.52 -31.49 2.47
N ILE A 185 -4.08 -30.76 1.43
CA ILE A 185 -2.92 -31.18 0.61
C ILE A 185 -1.57 -31.05 1.34
N LEU A 186 -1.52 -30.31 2.45
CA LEU A 186 -0.38 -30.21 3.37
C LEU A 186 -0.52 -31.08 4.63
N HIS A 187 -1.59 -31.87 4.76
CA HIS A 187 -1.85 -32.64 5.98
C HIS A 187 -0.72 -33.66 6.22
N PRO A 188 -0.14 -33.77 7.44
CA PRO A 188 1.03 -34.60 7.69
C PRO A 188 0.93 -36.06 7.22
N THR A 189 -0.27 -36.67 7.33
CA THR A 189 -0.50 -38.04 6.84
C THR A 189 -0.47 -38.13 5.31
N ILE A 190 -0.91 -37.09 4.59
CA ILE A 190 -0.91 -37.04 3.12
C ILE A 190 0.51 -36.77 2.63
N THR A 191 1.24 -35.81 3.21
CA THR A 191 2.62 -35.52 2.83
C THR A 191 3.55 -36.71 3.12
N ALA A 192 3.40 -37.39 4.26
CA ALA A 192 4.13 -38.62 4.56
C ALA A 192 3.79 -39.77 3.61
N LEU A 193 2.50 -39.95 3.25
CA LEU A 193 2.06 -40.97 2.29
C LEU A 193 2.66 -40.73 0.90
N LEU A 194 2.69 -39.47 0.43
CA LEU A 194 3.27 -39.11 -0.86
C LEU A 194 4.81 -39.18 -0.88
N ALA A 195 5.47 -38.98 0.26
CA ALA A 195 6.91 -39.16 0.42
C ALA A 195 7.35 -40.63 0.50
N SER A 196 6.43 -41.59 0.65
CA SER A 196 6.73 -43.00 1.00
C SER A 196 7.40 -43.83 -0.10
N ASN A 197 7.62 -43.31 -1.31
CA ASN A 197 8.04 -44.05 -2.51
C ASN A 197 7.10 -45.21 -2.94
N VAL A 198 5.97 -45.42 -2.27
CA VAL A 198 4.92 -46.38 -2.66
C VAL A 198 3.98 -45.73 -3.69
N LYS A 199 3.41 -46.53 -4.60
CA LYS A 199 2.36 -46.06 -5.53
C LYS A 199 1.08 -45.76 -4.75
N VAL A 200 0.78 -44.47 -4.57
CA VAL A 200 -0.45 -43.99 -3.94
C VAL A 200 -1.60 -43.99 -4.95
N SER A 201 -2.82 -44.31 -4.50
CA SER A 201 -4.03 -44.20 -5.32
C SER A 201 -5.24 -43.76 -4.49
N PHE A 202 -6.23 -43.16 -5.14
CA PHE A 202 -7.51 -42.77 -4.57
C PHE A 202 -8.63 -43.38 -5.43
N ILE A 203 -9.39 -44.33 -4.86
CA ILE A 203 -10.45 -45.09 -5.57
C ILE A 203 -9.92 -45.67 -6.91
N GLY A 204 -8.71 -46.24 -6.89
CA GLY A 204 -8.05 -46.81 -8.07
C GLY A 204 -7.38 -45.81 -9.02
N LEU A 205 -7.67 -44.51 -8.91
CA LEU A 205 -6.97 -43.47 -9.69
C LEU A 205 -5.57 -43.22 -9.09
N PRO A 206 -4.51 -43.14 -9.90
CA PRO A 206 -3.16 -42.89 -9.40
C PRO A 206 -3.05 -41.49 -8.80
N VAL A 207 -2.31 -41.37 -7.70
CA VAL A 207 -1.93 -40.08 -7.10
C VAL A 207 -0.41 -39.95 -7.24
N THR A 208 0.05 -38.90 -7.91
CA THR A 208 1.49 -38.67 -8.10
C THR A 208 2.13 -38.13 -6.83
N ALA A 209 3.25 -38.71 -6.43
CA ALA A 209 4.09 -38.16 -5.36
C ALA A 209 4.56 -36.75 -5.72
N ALA A 210 4.16 -35.76 -4.92
CA ALA A 210 4.48 -34.35 -5.14
C ALA A 210 4.62 -33.61 -3.81
N THR A 211 5.58 -32.69 -3.75
CA THR A 211 5.75 -31.77 -2.63
C THR A 211 4.84 -30.58 -2.82
N TYR A 212 3.83 -30.42 -1.96
CA TYR A 212 2.87 -29.30 -2.04
C TYR A 212 3.29 -28.07 -1.22
N SER A 213 4.16 -28.22 -0.22
CA SER A 213 4.69 -27.11 0.57
C SER A 213 5.42 -26.10 -0.31
N SER A 214 5.25 -24.81 -0.04
CA SER A 214 5.79 -23.72 -0.87
C SER A 214 5.34 -23.71 -2.34
N THR A 215 4.32 -24.48 -2.74
CA THR A 215 3.79 -24.41 -4.13
C THR A 215 2.73 -23.32 -4.31
N VAL A 216 2.61 -22.83 -5.54
CA VAL A 216 1.62 -21.79 -5.91
C VAL A 216 0.65 -22.29 -6.97
N ILE A 217 1.16 -22.83 -8.07
CA ILE A 217 0.36 -23.22 -9.24
C ILE A 217 -0.75 -24.24 -8.89
N PRO A 218 -0.50 -25.33 -8.13
CA PRO A 218 -1.53 -26.34 -7.86
C PRO A 218 -2.70 -25.77 -7.05
N ILE A 219 -2.43 -24.99 -6.01
CA ILE A 219 -3.49 -24.48 -5.11
C ILE A 219 -4.31 -23.36 -5.76
N VAL A 220 -3.69 -22.53 -6.61
CA VAL A 220 -4.39 -21.50 -7.36
C VAL A 220 -5.40 -22.13 -8.33
N ILE A 221 -5.01 -23.20 -9.03
CA ILE A 221 -5.93 -23.95 -9.91
C ILE A 221 -7.00 -24.68 -9.08
N ALA A 222 -6.64 -25.27 -7.94
CA ALA A 222 -7.59 -25.97 -7.06
C ALA A 222 -8.69 -25.04 -6.51
N VAL A 223 -8.33 -23.83 -6.05
CA VAL A 223 -9.31 -22.84 -5.56
C VAL A 223 -10.08 -22.17 -6.70
N TRP A 224 -9.46 -22.00 -7.87
CA TRP A 224 -10.18 -21.60 -9.08
C TRP A 224 -11.29 -22.60 -9.42
N LEU A 225 -10.99 -23.90 -9.48
CA LEU A 225 -11.97 -24.98 -9.66
C LEU A 225 -13.01 -25.02 -8.53
N ALA A 226 -12.59 -24.87 -7.27
CA ALA A 226 -13.48 -24.82 -6.12
C ALA A 226 -14.53 -23.71 -6.27
N SER A 227 -14.15 -22.54 -6.80
CA SER A 227 -15.07 -21.42 -6.98
C SER A 227 -16.20 -21.68 -8.00
N TYR A 228 -16.06 -22.68 -8.88
CA TYR A 228 -17.15 -23.18 -9.74
C TYR A 228 -17.92 -24.33 -9.08
N VAL A 229 -17.22 -25.27 -8.45
CA VAL A 229 -17.81 -26.43 -7.77
C VAL A 229 -18.71 -25.99 -6.62
N GLU A 230 -18.25 -25.06 -5.78
CA GLU A 230 -19.03 -24.45 -4.69
C GLU A 230 -20.33 -23.82 -5.21
N LYS A 231 -20.24 -22.97 -6.24
CA LYS A 231 -21.39 -22.28 -6.86
C LYS A 231 -22.33 -23.25 -7.59
N PHE A 232 -21.81 -24.35 -8.13
CA PHE A 232 -22.62 -25.41 -8.71
C PHE A 232 -23.40 -26.17 -7.63
N ILE A 233 -22.73 -26.65 -6.57
CA ILE A 233 -23.39 -27.37 -5.47
C ILE A 233 -24.42 -26.47 -4.78
N ASP A 234 -24.08 -25.20 -4.52
CA ASP A 234 -24.99 -24.22 -3.91
C ASP A 234 -26.27 -23.99 -4.73
N LYS A 235 -26.17 -23.98 -6.06
CA LYS A 235 -27.32 -23.84 -6.98
C LYS A 235 -28.32 -25.00 -6.88
N TYR A 236 -27.84 -26.23 -6.64
CA TYR A 236 -28.69 -27.43 -6.56
C TYR A 236 -29.03 -27.86 -5.12
N THR A 237 -28.43 -27.23 -4.10
CA THR A 237 -28.65 -27.59 -2.69
C THR A 237 -29.81 -26.79 -2.09
N HIS A 238 -30.80 -27.49 -1.52
CA HIS A 238 -31.90 -26.85 -0.80
C HIS A 238 -31.39 -26.02 0.40
N ALA A 239 -32.02 -24.86 0.66
CA ALA A 239 -31.51 -23.84 1.60
C ALA A 239 -31.16 -24.40 2.99
N SER A 240 -31.99 -25.29 3.54
CA SER A 240 -31.77 -25.93 4.85
C SER A 240 -30.53 -26.84 4.93
N LEU A 241 -29.98 -27.28 3.80
CA LEU A 241 -28.84 -28.19 3.73
C LEU A 241 -27.53 -27.49 3.31
N LYS A 242 -27.58 -26.23 2.85
CA LYS A 242 -26.42 -25.51 2.28
C LYS A 242 -25.21 -25.47 3.21
N LEU A 243 -25.43 -25.22 4.49
CA LEU A 243 -24.38 -25.15 5.52
C LEU A 243 -23.58 -26.46 5.66
N LEU A 244 -24.18 -27.61 5.35
CA LEU A 244 -23.55 -28.93 5.46
C LEU A 244 -23.06 -29.44 4.11
N VAL A 245 -23.92 -29.42 3.09
CA VAL A 245 -23.69 -30.10 1.80
C VAL A 245 -22.68 -29.35 0.93
N VAL A 246 -22.75 -28.01 0.85
CA VAL A 246 -21.84 -27.20 0.01
C VAL A 246 -20.37 -27.38 0.41
N PRO A 247 -19.96 -27.16 1.68
CA PRO A 247 -18.56 -27.36 2.06
C PRO A 247 -18.13 -28.82 1.97
N THR A 248 -18.97 -29.77 2.40
CA THR A 248 -18.64 -31.20 2.39
C THR A 248 -18.37 -31.71 0.97
N LEU A 249 -19.27 -31.44 0.03
CA LEU A 249 -19.10 -31.88 -1.36
C LEU A 249 -17.97 -31.12 -2.08
N THR A 250 -17.76 -29.83 -1.77
CA THR A 250 -16.65 -29.07 -2.37
C THR A 250 -15.30 -29.64 -1.94
N LEU A 251 -15.13 -30.00 -0.65
CA LEU A 251 -13.89 -30.63 -0.17
C LEU A 251 -13.72 -32.05 -0.73
N LEU A 252 -14.77 -32.88 -0.71
CA LEU A 252 -14.73 -34.25 -1.24
C LEU A 252 -14.46 -34.33 -2.75
N ILE A 253 -14.80 -33.28 -3.52
CA ILE A 253 -14.48 -33.20 -4.95
C ILE A 253 -13.09 -32.59 -5.16
N ILE A 254 -12.81 -31.42 -4.58
CA ILE A 254 -11.61 -30.64 -4.92
C ILE A 254 -10.33 -31.24 -4.32
N VAL A 255 -10.34 -31.78 -3.10
CA VAL A 255 -9.11 -32.32 -2.50
C VAL A 255 -8.60 -33.54 -3.28
N PRO A 256 -9.41 -34.58 -3.58
CA PRO A 256 -8.94 -35.70 -4.41
C PRO A 256 -8.59 -35.29 -5.83
N LEU A 257 -9.36 -34.39 -6.47
CA LEU A 257 -9.04 -33.84 -7.79
C LEU A 257 -7.67 -33.11 -7.78
N THR A 258 -7.34 -32.44 -6.68
CA THR A 258 -6.06 -31.75 -6.52
C THR A 258 -4.88 -32.72 -6.38
N LEU A 259 -5.09 -33.86 -5.73
CA LEU A 259 -4.09 -34.91 -5.60
C LEU A 259 -3.91 -35.72 -6.90
N VAL A 260 -5.01 -36.11 -7.56
CA VAL A 260 -5.00 -36.97 -8.75
C VAL A 260 -4.63 -36.22 -10.04
N ALA A 261 -5.03 -34.94 -10.19
CA ALA A 261 -4.90 -34.23 -11.47
C ALA A 261 -4.20 -32.86 -11.35
N VAL A 262 -4.60 -31.99 -10.42
CA VAL A 262 -4.10 -30.61 -10.38
C VAL A 262 -2.64 -30.51 -9.91
N GLY A 263 -2.22 -31.35 -8.96
CA GLY A 263 -0.82 -31.47 -8.52
C GLY A 263 0.12 -31.89 -9.65
N PRO A 264 -0.15 -33.02 -10.34
CA PRO A 264 0.60 -33.42 -11.53
C PRO A 264 0.65 -32.32 -12.60
N LEU A 265 -0.50 -31.72 -12.93
CA LEU A 265 -0.58 -30.64 -13.93
C LEU A 265 0.25 -29.41 -13.52
N GLY A 266 0.13 -28.97 -12.25
CA GLY A 266 0.88 -27.85 -11.72
C GLY A 266 2.39 -28.10 -11.65
N SER A 267 2.81 -29.35 -11.41
CA SER A 267 4.21 -29.78 -11.48
C SER A 267 4.73 -29.76 -12.92
N ILE A 268 3.97 -30.31 -13.89
CA ILE A 268 4.34 -30.27 -15.31
C ILE A 268 4.49 -28.81 -15.81
N ILE A 269 3.53 -27.93 -15.46
CA ILE A 269 3.59 -26.51 -15.81
C ILE A 269 4.80 -25.84 -15.12
N GLY A 270 5.01 -26.07 -13.83
CA GLY A 270 6.13 -25.52 -13.06
C GLY A 270 7.49 -25.93 -13.64
N ASN A 271 7.70 -27.24 -13.85
CA ASN A 271 8.93 -27.80 -14.39
C ASN A 271 9.22 -27.28 -15.80
N GLY A 272 8.20 -27.23 -16.68
CA GLY A 272 8.35 -26.72 -18.05
C GLY A 272 8.68 -25.23 -18.08
N LEU A 273 8.10 -24.43 -17.19
CA LEU A 273 8.32 -22.99 -17.10
C LEU A 273 9.69 -22.66 -16.48
N SER A 274 10.08 -23.35 -15.41
CA SER A 274 11.42 -23.24 -14.79
C SER A 274 12.52 -23.71 -15.74
N GLY A 275 12.32 -24.83 -16.45
CA GLY A 275 13.25 -25.30 -17.49
C GLY A 275 13.36 -24.34 -18.67
N GLY A 276 12.25 -23.73 -19.11
CA GLY A 276 12.25 -22.69 -20.15
C GLY A 276 13.00 -21.42 -19.74
N ILE A 277 12.96 -21.06 -18.45
CA ILE A 277 13.75 -19.96 -17.88
C ILE A 277 15.24 -20.34 -17.78
N SER A 278 15.56 -21.56 -17.32
CA SER A 278 16.94 -22.05 -17.30
C SER A 278 17.56 -21.99 -18.70
N TRP A 279 16.84 -22.53 -19.70
CA TRP A 279 17.24 -22.45 -21.11
C TRP A 279 17.40 -21.01 -21.61
N LEU A 280 16.46 -20.10 -21.31
CA LEU A 280 16.57 -18.70 -21.72
C LEU A 280 17.85 -18.05 -21.18
N PHE A 281 18.18 -18.26 -19.91
CA PHE A 281 19.36 -17.69 -19.27
C PHE A 281 20.66 -18.35 -19.73
N GLU A 282 20.68 -19.68 -19.85
CA GLU A 282 21.86 -20.44 -20.26
C GLU A 282 22.20 -20.25 -21.76
N ASN A 283 21.19 -20.11 -22.63
CA ASN A 283 21.40 -19.93 -24.07
C ASN A 283 21.53 -18.47 -24.52
N THR A 284 21.01 -17.47 -23.78
CA THR A 284 21.12 -16.05 -24.16
C THR A 284 22.05 -15.22 -23.27
N GLY A 285 22.50 -15.78 -22.13
CA GLY A 285 23.53 -15.20 -21.27
C GLY A 285 23.26 -13.74 -20.89
N ALA A 286 24.20 -12.86 -21.22
CA ALA A 286 24.09 -11.43 -20.91
C ALA A 286 22.84 -10.74 -21.49
N LEU A 287 22.26 -11.24 -22.60
CA LEU A 287 21.14 -10.57 -23.27
C LEU A 287 19.83 -10.65 -22.49
N ALA A 288 19.49 -11.81 -21.90
CA ALA A 288 18.35 -11.90 -20.99
C ALA A 288 18.56 -11.01 -19.76
N GLY A 289 19.77 -10.94 -19.22
CA GLY A 289 20.11 -10.05 -18.11
C GLY A 289 19.94 -8.56 -18.43
N LEU A 290 20.42 -8.13 -19.61
CA LEU A 290 20.28 -6.75 -20.10
C LEU A 290 18.81 -6.37 -20.29
N LEU A 291 18.03 -7.22 -20.98
CA LEU A 291 16.63 -6.95 -21.28
C LEU A 291 15.75 -7.02 -20.02
N LEU A 292 15.88 -8.07 -19.21
CA LEU A 292 15.07 -8.25 -18.01
C LEU A 292 15.45 -7.24 -16.93
N GLY A 293 16.74 -7.02 -16.67
CA GLY A 293 17.21 -6.01 -15.70
C GLY A 293 16.83 -4.58 -16.12
N GLY A 294 16.91 -4.29 -17.43
CA GLY A 294 16.52 -2.99 -17.97
C GLY A 294 15.02 -2.73 -18.05
N THR A 295 14.18 -3.77 -17.98
CA THR A 295 12.72 -3.63 -18.00
C THR A 295 12.05 -3.95 -16.67
N PHE A 296 12.75 -4.55 -15.70
CA PHE A 296 12.13 -5.00 -14.44
C PHE A 296 11.40 -3.88 -13.70
N SER A 297 11.94 -2.66 -13.67
CA SER A 297 11.27 -1.53 -13.01
C SER A 297 9.94 -1.13 -13.67
N LEU A 298 9.73 -1.41 -14.96
CA LEU A 298 8.42 -1.23 -15.63
C LEU A 298 7.42 -2.32 -15.20
N ILE A 299 7.91 -3.53 -14.95
CA ILE A 299 7.14 -4.68 -14.44
C ILE A 299 6.82 -4.49 -12.94
N ILE A 300 7.69 -3.83 -12.19
CA ILE A 300 7.44 -3.40 -10.80
C ILE A 300 6.37 -2.30 -10.77
N MET A 301 6.54 -1.24 -11.57
CA MET A 301 5.62 -0.09 -11.65
C MET A 301 4.16 -0.48 -11.95
N THR A 302 3.95 -1.59 -12.67
CA THR A 302 2.63 -2.13 -13.03
C THR A 302 2.10 -3.19 -12.07
N GLY A 303 2.84 -3.53 -10.99
CA GLY A 303 2.50 -4.62 -10.06
C GLY A 303 2.64 -6.03 -10.65
N MET A 304 2.87 -6.17 -11.96
CA MET A 304 2.94 -7.47 -12.64
C MET A 304 4.14 -8.33 -12.21
N HIS A 305 5.13 -7.78 -11.51
CA HIS A 305 6.26 -8.54 -10.96
C HIS A 305 5.81 -9.67 -10.00
N TYR A 306 4.70 -9.49 -9.28
CA TYR A 306 4.09 -10.54 -8.47
C TYR A 306 3.61 -11.75 -9.29
N ALA A 307 3.35 -11.62 -10.60
CA ALA A 307 3.05 -12.74 -11.47
C ALA A 307 4.29 -13.62 -11.79
N LEU A 308 5.50 -13.11 -11.51
CA LEU A 308 6.77 -13.84 -11.68
C LEU A 308 7.17 -14.61 -10.41
N VAL A 309 6.70 -14.20 -9.23
CA VAL A 309 6.98 -14.84 -7.93
C VAL A 309 6.61 -16.35 -7.90
N PRO A 310 5.45 -16.81 -8.42
CA PRO A 310 5.16 -18.25 -8.54
C PRO A 310 6.23 -19.03 -9.31
N ILE A 311 6.88 -18.37 -10.28
CA ILE A 311 7.85 -18.97 -11.19
C ILE A 311 9.24 -19.02 -10.54
N MET A 312 9.63 -17.95 -9.84
CA MET A 312 10.85 -17.92 -9.02
C MET A 312 10.81 -18.98 -7.91
N ILE A 313 9.67 -19.11 -7.22
CA ILE A 313 9.47 -20.15 -6.20
C ILE A 313 9.49 -21.55 -6.83
N GLY A 314 8.84 -21.74 -7.98
CA GLY A 314 8.91 -22.99 -8.75
C GLY A 314 10.34 -23.35 -9.17
N SER A 315 11.15 -22.37 -9.58
CA SER A 315 12.54 -22.58 -10.00
C SER A 315 13.42 -22.97 -8.81
N ILE A 316 13.29 -22.29 -7.66
CA ILE A 316 13.98 -22.71 -6.43
C ILE A 316 13.55 -24.14 -6.02
N ALA A 317 12.27 -24.48 -6.12
CA ALA A 317 11.76 -25.79 -5.74
C ALA A 317 12.13 -26.95 -6.70
N THR A 318 12.52 -26.64 -7.95
CA THR A 318 12.78 -27.66 -9.00
C THR A 318 14.24 -27.73 -9.45
N LEU A 319 14.93 -26.58 -9.51
CA LEU A 319 16.34 -26.44 -9.89
C LEU A 319 17.26 -26.25 -8.67
N GLY A 320 16.69 -25.94 -7.50
CA GLY A 320 17.44 -25.52 -6.30
C GLY A 320 17.87 -24.04 -6.31
N PHE A 321 17.53 -23.29 -7.36
CA PHE A 321 17.89 -21.87 -7.51
C PHE A 321 16.95 -21.12 -8.48
N ASP A 322 17.04 -19.80 -8.49
CA ASP A 322 16.41 -18.92 -9.48
C ASP A 322 17.41 -17.89 -10.04
N TYR A 323 17.24 -17.53 -11.32
CA TYR A 323 18.04 -16.53 -12.05
C TYR A 323 17.44 -15.12 -12.03
N MET A 324 16.14 -14.97 -11.73
CA MET A 324 15.42 -13.70 -11.86
C MET A 324 15.53 -12.79 -10.63
N ILE A 325 15.56 -13.35 -9.40
CA ILE A 325 15.70 -12.61 -8.15
C ILE A 325 16.99 -11.76 -8.12
N PRO A 326 18.18 -12.26 -8.54
CA PRO A 326 19.37 -11.41 -8.65
C PRO A 326 19.15 -10.21 -9.58
N ILE A 327 18.59 -10.44 -10.76
CA ILE A 327 18.34 -9.41 -11.78
C ILE A 327 17.31 -8.37 -11.31
N MET A 328 16.28 -8.81 -10.57
CA MET A 328 15.35 -7.92 -9.88
C MET A 328 16.08 -7.07 -8.82
N GLY A 329 17.03 -7.66 -8.09
CA GLY A 329 17.93 -6.92 -7.18
C GLY A 329 18.77 -5.87 -7.89
N ALA A 330 19.34 -6.18 -9.06
CA ALA A 330 20.05 -5.19 -9.87
C ALA A 330 19.13 -4.03 -10.28
N ALA A 331 17.91 -4.31 -10.75
CA ALA A 331 16.94 -3.27 -11.08
C ALA A 331 16.54 -2.42 -9.85
N ASN A 332 16.39 -3.03 -8.68
CA ASN A 332 16.05 -2.33 -7.43
C ASN A 332 17.20 -1.41 -6.95
N LEU A 333 18.44 -1.91 -6.95
CA LEU A 333 19.61 -1.12 -6.60
C LEU A 333 19.89 -0.02 -7.65
N ALA A 334 19.50 -0.21 -8.91
CA ALA A 334 19.55 0.85 -9.91
C ALA A 334 18.54 1.99 -9.65
N GLN A 335 17.33 1.69 -9.14
CA GLN A 335 16.41 2.75 -8.67
C GLN A 335 17.00 3.55 -7.52
N ALA A 336 17.65 2.87 -6.56
CA ALA A 336 18.36 3.52 -5.46
C ALA A 336 19.52 4.38 -5.95
N GLY A 337 20.34 3.86 -6.87
CA GLY A 337 21.48 4.55 -7.46
C GLY A 337 21.05 5.78 -8.27
N ALA A 338 19.97 5.70 -9.04
CA ALA A 338 19.43 6.84 -9.76
C ALA A 338 18.95 7.96 -8.83
N ALA A 339 18.28 7.62 -7.73
CA ALA A 339 17.87 8.59 -6.71
C ALA A 339 19.10 9.23 -6.01
N LEU A 340 20.16 8.46 -5.71
CA LEU A 340 21.42 9.05 -5.24
C LEU A 340 22.03 10.00 -6.29
N GLY A 341 21.93 9.67 -7.57
CA GLY A 341 22.35 10.54 -8.66
C GLY A 341 21.58 11.87 -8.70
N VAL A 342 20.29 11.87 -8.36
CA VAL A 342 19.49 13.09 -8.17
C VAL A 342 20.00 13.89 -6.96
N PHE A 343 20.23 13.23 -5.82
CA PHE A 343 20.80 13.87 -4.63
C PHE A 343 22.16 14.53 -4.91
N LEU A 344 23.07 13.85 -5.61
CA LEU A 344 24.40 14.38 -5.92
C LEU A 344 24.36 15.53 -6.95
N LYS A 345 23.37 15.55 -7.84
CA LYS A 345 23.26 16.53 -8.93
C LYS A 345 22.41 17.75 -8.58
N SER A 346 21.41 17.61 -7.72
CA SER A 346 20.49 18.69 -7.37
C SER A 346 21.15 19.79 -6.55
N LYS A 347 20.71 21.04 -6.78
CA LYS A 347 20.98 22.20 -5.93
C LYS A 347 19.84 22.50 -4.95
N ASN A 348 18.66 21.91 -5.16
CA ASN A 348 17.47 22.15 -4.36
C ASN A 348 17.44 21.32 -3.07
N ALA A 349 17.43 21.98 -1.92
CA ALA A 349 17.50 21.33 -0.61
C ALA A 349 16.37 20.31 -0.38
N LYS A 350 15.13 20.64 -0.77
CA LYS A 350 13.97 19.75 -0.62
C LYS A 350 14.11 18.52 -1.54
N VAL A 351 14.51 18.73 -2.80
CA VAL A 351 14.79 17.64 -3.76
C VAL A 351 15.93 16.73 -3.26
N LYS A 352 17.00 17.29 -2.70
CA LYS A 352 18.12 16.53 -2.12
C LYS A 352 17.69 15.65 -0.96
N THR A 353 16.95 16.18 0.01
CA THR A 353 16.48 15.42 1.19
C THR A 353 15.57 14.25 0.78
N VAL A 354 14.65 14.47 -0.17
CA VAL A 354 13.78 13.40 -0.69
C VAL A 354 14.59 12.38 -1.51
N ALA A 355 15.51 12.83 -2.36
CA ALA A 355 16.34 11.95 -3.19
C ALA A 355 17.29 11.07 -2.36
N PHE A 356 17.87 11.60 -1.27
CA PHE A 356 18.72 10.83 -0.37
C PHE A 356 17.94 9.81 0.47
N SER A 357 16.85 10.25 1.12
CA SER A 357 16.04 9.38 1.98
C SER A 357 15.39 8.24 1.19
N THR A 358 14.83 8.51 0.00
CA THR A 358 14.25 7.48 -0.86
C THR A 358 15.30 6.58 -1.52
N SER A 359 16.50 7.09 -1.82
CA SER A 359 17.63 6.22 -2.22
C SER A 359 17.92 5.19 -1.12
N LEU A 360 17.97 5.60 0.14
CA LEU A 360 18.21 4.69 1.28
C LEU A 360 17.09 3.64 1.44
N THR A 361 15.81 3.99 1.28
CA THR A 361 14.73 2.97 1.31
C THR A 361 14.85 1.97 0.16
N ALA A 362 15.26 2.44 -1.02
CA ALA A 362 15.47 1.58 -2.19
C ALA A 362 16.69 0.67 -2.05
N ILE A 363 17.77 1.09 -1.35
CA ILE A 363 18.88 0.19 -0.95
C ILE A 363 18.36 -0.96 -0.08
N MET A 364 17.38 -0.70 0.80
CA MET A 364 16.74 -1.74 1.63
C MET A 364 15.74 -2.63 0.87
N GLY A 365 15.50 -2.35 -0.41
CA GLY A 365 14.59 -3.11 -1.28
C GLY A 365 13.17 -2.54 -1.41
N VAL A 366 12.88 -1.38 -0.79
CA VAL A 366 11.59 -0.68 -0.92
C VAL A 366 11.77 0.46 -1.92
N THR A 367 11.48 0.18 -3.19
CA THR A 367 11.89 1.01 -4.33
C THR A 367 10.86 2.05 -4.74
N GLU A 368 9.59 1.88 -4.34
CA GLU A 368 8.45 2.70 -4.70
C GLU A 368 8.65 4.18 -4.35
N PRO A 369 9.17 4.57 -3.16
CA PRO A 369 9.43 5.97 -2.84
C PRO A 369 10.43 6.64 -3.79
N ALA A 370 11.50 5.92 -4.17
CA ALA A 370 12.50 6.42 -5.13
C ALA A 370 11.94 6.44 -6.56
N MET A 371 11.24 5.37 -6.96
CA MET A 371 10.71 5.21 -8.31
C MET A 371 9.69 6.30 -8.62
N TYR A 372 8.65 6.46 -7.78
CA TYR A 372 7.58 7.43 -8.02
C TYR A 372 7.95 8.85 -7.59
N GLY A 373 8.49 9.03 -6.37
CA GLY A 373 8.73 10.35 -5.79
C GLY A 373 9.86 11.14 -6.45
N VAL A 374 10.83 10.44 -7.07
CA VAL A 374 12.06 11.04 -7.59
C VAL A 374 12.31 10.66 -9.05
N ASN A 375 12.49 9.36 -9.33
CA ASN A 375 13.02 8.92 -10.60
C ASN A 375 12.04 9.18 -11.76
N MET A 376 10.76 8.84 -11.58
CA MET A 376 9.70 9.12 -12.54
C MET A 376 9.33 10.61 -12.61
N ARG A 377 9.28 11.32 -11.47
CA ARG A 377 9.04 12.77 -11.39
C ARG A 377 9.93 13.54 -12.36
N PHE A 378 11.23 13.27 -12.31
CA PHE A 378 12.23 13.93 -13.17
C PHE A 378 12.50 13.21 -14.51
N LYS A 379 11.89 12.04 -14.74
CA LYS A 379 11.92 11.17 -15.94
C LYS A 379 13.29 10.63 -16.33
N LYS A 380 14.28 11.51 -16.55
CA LYS A 380 15.66 11.16 -16.90
C LYS A 380 16.34 10.23 -15.88
N PRO A 381 16.17 10.38 -14.55
CA PRO A 381 16.75 9.44 -13.59
C PRO A 381 16.08 8.06 -13.64
N PHE A 382 14.79 7.97 -13.98
CA PHE A 382 14.17 6.65 -14.24
C PHE A 382 14.82 5.95 -15.44
N THR A 383 15.10 6.67 -16.55
CA THR A 383 15.87 6.10 -17.67
C THR A 383 17.27 5.65 -17.24
N ALA A 384 17.95 6.41 -16.37
CA ALA A 384 19.24 6.01 -15.82
C ALA A 384 19.15 4.75 -14.93
N ALA A 385 18.07 4.59 -14.16
CA ALA A 385 17.79 3.36 -13.41
C ALA A 385 17.55 2.16 -14.34
N LEU A 386 16.86 2.34 -15.47
CA LEU A 386 16.73 1.26 -16.47
C LEU A 386 18.10 0.88 -17.06
N ILE A 387 18.97 1.86 -17.33
CA ILE A 387 20.34 1.61 -17.82
C ILE A 387 21.19 0.88 -16.77
N GLY A 388 21.16 1.31 -15.51
CA GLY A 388 21.86 0.62 -14.42
C GLY A 388 21.35 -0.81 -14.20
N GLY A 389 20.03 -1.00 -14.19
CA GLY A 389 19.38 -2.31 -14.06
C GLY A 389 19.76 -3.24 -15.22
N ALA A 390 19.83 -2.72 -16.45
CA ALA A 390 20.31 -3.48 -17.61
C ALA A 390 21.76 -3.91 -17.45
N VAL A 391 22.69 -2.99 -17.13
CA VAL A 391 24.12 -3.31 -17.04
C VAL A 391 24.42 -4.28 -15.90
N GLY A 392 23.82 -4.06 -14.71
CA GLY A 392 23.97 -4.96 -13.57
C GLY A 392 23.31 -6.33 -13.78
N GLY A 393 22.10 -6.37 -14.34
CA GLY A 393 21.40 -7.60 -14.70
C GLY A 393 22.14 -8.39 -15.79
N GLY A 394 22.67 -7.70 -16.79
CA GLY A 394 23.52 -8.27 -17.85
C GLY A 394 24.79 -8.90 -17.29
N PHE A 395 25.48 -8.21 -16.38
CA PHE A 395 26.64 -8.75 -15.66
C PHE A 395 26.27 -10.00 -14.84
N MET A 396 25.21 -9.94 -14.03
CA MET A 396 24.76 -11.09 -13.24
C MET A 396 24.43 -12.31 -14.10
N SER A 397 23.74 -12.08 -15.23
CA SER A 397 23.34 -13.12 -16.17
C SER A 397 24.54 -13.74 -16.90
N LEU A 398 25.55 -12.93 -17.26
CA LEU A 398 26.81 -13.40 -17.85
C LEU A 398 27.59 -14.33 -16.91
N PHE A 399 27.56 -14.08 -15.60
CA PHE A 399 28.22 -14.91 -14.58
C PHE A 399 27.31 -15.97 -13.93
N GLY A 400 26.11 -16.20 -14.48
CA GLY A 400 25.19 -17.24 -13.99
C GLY A 400 24.77 -17.04 -12.52
N THR A 401 24.61 -15.81 -12.08
CA THR A 401 24.25 -15.45 -10.69
C THR A 401 22.91 -16.05 -10.29
N LYS A 402 22.85 -16.61 -9.07
CA LYS A 402 21.72 -17.40 -8.57
C LYS A 402 21.25 -16.95 -7.19
N ALA A 403 19.94 -17.05 -6.95
CA ALA A 403 19.34 -17.01 -5.62
C ALA A 403 18.89 -18.42 -5.21
N TYR A 404 19.17 -18.82 -3.97
CA TYR A 404 18.92 -20.19 -3.47
C TYR A 404 17.74 -20.27 -2.50
N VAL A 405 17.31 -19.14 -1.93
CA VAL A 405 16.11 -19.02 -1.09
C VAL A 405 15.32 -17.78 -1.48
N MET A 406 13.98 -17.85 -1.35
CA MET A 406 13.13 -16.68 -1.48
C MET A 406 13.25 -15.81 -0.22
N GLY A 407 13.60 -14.54 -0.40
CA GLY A 407 13.70 -13.53 0.66
C GLY A 407 12.49 -12.63 0.72
N GLY A 408 12.45 -11.78 1.75
CA GLY A 408 11.29 -10.92 2.05
C GLY A 408 11.35 -9.54 1.40
N LEU A 409 12.56 -9.04 1.16
CA LEU A 409 12.86 -7.82 0.41
C LEU A 409 14.05 -8.11 -0.51
N VAL A 410 14.07 -7.52 -1.70
CA VAL A 410 15.12 -7.73 -2.69
C VAL A 410 15.97 -6.46 -2.80
N GLY A 411 16.76 -6.24 -1.74
CA GLY A 411 17.77 -5.19 -1.58
C GLY A 411 18.92 -5.70 -0.72
N VAL A 412 19.67 -4.82 -0.06
CA VAL A 412 20.82 -5.19 0.80
C VAL A 412 20.47 -6.18 1.93
N PRO A 413 19.33 -6.07 2.65
CA PRO A 413 18.92 -7.09 3.62
C PRO A 413 18.67 -8.48 2.99
N GLY A 414 18.41 -8.52 1.69
CA GLY A 414 18.20 -9.73 0.90
C GLY A 414 19.48 -10.40 0.39
N LEU A 415 20.68 -9.86 0.64
CA LEU A 415 21.95 -10.43 0.15
C LEU A 415 22.12 -11.93 0.48
N ALA A 416 21.58 -12.36 1.62
CA ALA A 416 21.60 -13.75 2.06
C ALA A 416 20.95 -14.74 1.08
N MET A 417 20.03 -14.29 0.21
CA MET A 417 19.44 -15.13 -0.85
C MET A 417 20.49 -15.64 -1.84
N PHE A 418 21.58 -14.90 -2.03
CA PHE A 418 22.60 -15.15 -3.05
C PHE A 418 23.81 -15.95 -2.51
N ILE A 419 23.79 -16.36 -1.24
CA ILE A 419 24.90 -17.09 -0.61
C ILE A 419 25.06 -18.46 -1.30
N GLY A 420 26.19 -18.64 -1.96
CA GLY A 420 26.50 -19.78 -2.82
C GLY A 420 27.66 -19.46 -3.77
N PRO A 421 27.98 -20.35 -4.73
CA PRO A 421 29.13 -20.20 -5.63
C PRO A 421 29.22 -18.89 -6.41
N THR A 422 28.10 -18.21 -6.68
CA THR A 422 28.04 -16.95 -7.44
C THR A 422 27.79 -15.70 -6.59
N PHE A 423 27.89 -15.80 -5.26
CA PHE A 423 27.64 -14.70 -4.31
C PHE A 423 28.43 -13.42 -4.61
N LEU A 424 29.71 -13.53 -4.94
CA LEU A 424 30.55 -12.37 -5.28
C LEU A 424 30.09 -11.68 -6.57
N TYR A 425 29.61 -12.44 -7.57
CA TYR A 425 29.03 -11.88 -8.79
C TYR A 425 27.67 -11.23 -8.54
N ALA A 426 26.89 -11.70 -7.55
CA ALA A 426 25.70 -10.99 -7.08
C ALA A 426 26.07 -9.61 -6.51
N ILE A 427 27.01 -9.56 -5.56
CA ILE A 427 27.46 -8.31 -4.93
C ILE A 427 28.00 -7.33 -5.98
N MET A 428 28.88 -7.79 -6.88
CA MET A 428 29.41 -6.95 -7.97
C MET A 428 28.30 -6.45 -8.90
N GLY A 429 27.34 -7.30 -9.30
CA GLY A 429 26.21 -6.91 -10.13
C GLY A 429 25.31 -5.84 -9.49
N LEU A 430 25.06 -5.93 -8.17
CA LEU A 430 24.29 -4.95 -7.42
C LEU A 430 25.02 -3.59 -7.34
N ILE A 431 26.33 -3.62 -7.06
CA ILE A 431 27.17 -2.41 -7.03
C ILE A 431 27.25 -1.77 -8.41
N ILE A 432 27.45 -2.56 -9.48
CA ILE A 432 27.43 -2.09 -10.87
C ILE A 432 26.10 -1.42 -11.19
N ALA A 433 24.96 -2.04 -10.86
CA ALA A 433 23.64 -1.47 -11.14
C ALA A 433 23.42 -0.11 -10.45
N PHE A 434 23.79 -0.02 -9.18
CA PHE A 434 23.73 1.19 -8.38
C PHE A 434 24.63 2.30 -8.94
N VAL A 435 25.93 2.02 -9.10
CA VAL A 435 26.94 2.99 -9.53
C VAL A 435 26.69 3.48 -10.95
N VAL A 436 26.31 2.60 -11.88
CA VAL A 436 25.94 3.00 -13.25
C VAL A 436 24.72 3.92 -13.22
N ALA A 437 23.66 3.60 -12.46
CA ALA A 437 22.50 4.48 -12.36
C ALA A 437 22.83 5.84 -11.73
N THR A 438 23.67 5.89 -10.69
CA THR A 438 24.13 7.15 -10.07
C THR A 438 24.91 8.02 -11.07
N ILE A 439 25.91 7.44 -11.75
CA ILE A 439 26.75 8.16 -12.72
C ILE A 439 25.90 8.62 -13.91
N VAL A 440 25.06 7.76 -14.47
CA VAL A 440 24.23 8.09 -15.63
C VAL A 440 23.21 9.19 -15.30
N THR A 441 22.56 9.17 -14.14
CA THR A 441 21.72 10.30 -13.68
C THR A 441 22.54 11.58 -13.54
N TYR A 442 23.71 11.52 -12.90
CA TYR A 442 24.54 12.70 -12.67
C TYR A 442 25.04 13.33 -13.98
N LEU A 443 25.36 12.52 -14.99
CA LEU A 443 25.81 12.98 -16.31
C LEU A 443 24.66 13.48 -17.19
N ILE A 444 23.57 12.71 -17.33
CA ILE A 444 22.38 13.10 -18.12
C ILE A 444 21.67 14.32 -17.51
N GLY A 445 21.81 14.51 -16.20
CA GLY A 445 21.13 15.54 -15.43
C GLY A 445 19.60 15.39 -15.47
N PHE A 446 18.90 16.43 -15.03
CA PHE A 446 17.43 16.55 -15.16
C PHE A 446 17.05 18.03 -15.09
N LYS A 447 15.76 18.35 -15.27
CA LYS A 447 15.25 19.69 -14.95
C LYS A 447 15.11 19.78 -13.43
N ASP A 448 16.18 20.24 -12.77
CA ASP A 448 16.16 20.53 -11.34
C ASP A 448 15.17 21.67 -11.08
N GLU A 449 14.38 21.54 -10.01
CA GLU A 449 13.49 22.61 -9.56
C GLU A 449 14.38 23.72 -9.00
N LYS A 450 14.23 24.96 -9.50
CA LYS A 450 15.10 26.07 -9.09
C LYS A 450 15.13 26.17 -7.56
N ASN A 451 16.27 26.59 -7.01
CA ASN A 451 16.21 27.23 -5.70
C ASN A 451 15.38 28.49 -5.86
N GLU A 452 14.27 28.56 -5.13
CA GLU A 452 13.76 29.81 -4.63
C GLU A 452 14.79 30.28 -3.59
N GLU A 453 15.74 31.09 -4.06
CA GLU A 453 16.57 31.91 -3.18
C GLU A 453 15.60 32.79 -2.37
N ALA A 454 15.65 32.70 -1.04
CA ALA A 454 14.66 33.31 -0.16
C ALA A 454 14.53 34.82 -0.45
N PRO A 455 13.38 35.29 -0.99
CA PRO A 455 13.24 36.70 -1.33
C PRO A 455 13.23 37.54 -0.06
N GLN A 456 14.07 38.58 -0.01
CA GLN A 456 13.96 39.61 1.01
C GLN A 456 12.62 40.33 0.85
N ALA A 457 12.00 40.71 1.97
CA ALA A 457 10.71 41.39 1.94
C ALA A 457 10.85 42.81 1.36
N THR A 458 10.25 43.03 0.18
CA THR A 458 9.88 44.35 -0.34
C THR A 458 8.48 44.28 -0.91
N THR A 459 7.62 45.20 -0.53
CA THR A 459 6.26 45.35 -1.08
C THR A 459 6.31 45.82 -2.53
N ASP A 460 5.31 45.44 -3.34
CA ASP A 460 4.31 46.35 -3.90
C ASP A 460 3.28 45.55 -4.73
N ALA A 461 2.19 46.19 -5.19
CA ALA A 461 0.88 45.53 -5.29
C ALA A 461 0.21 45.46 -6.69
N ALA A 462 -0.80 44.57 -6.74
CA ALA A 462 -1.93 44.48 -7.68
C ALA A 462 -1.69 43.94 -9.12
N GLY A 463 -2.44 42.89 -9.50
CA GLY A 463 -2.38 42.28 -10.84
C GLY A 463 -3.23 41.01 -11.07
N ASN A 464 -4.56 41.11 -10.94
CA ASN A 464 -5.64 40.18 -11.37
C ASN A 464 -5.38 39.33 -12.65
N ILE A 465 -6.00 38.17 -12.93
CA ILE A 465 -7.09 37.33 -12.34
C ILE A 465 -7.05 35.94 -13.05
N SER A 466 -7.61 34.80 -12.60
CA SER A 466 -8.18 34.28 -11.32
C SER A 466 -7.94 32.75 -11.30
N THR A 467 -8.48 32.01 -10.32
CA THR A 467 -8.66 30.54 -10.42
C THR A 467 -9.87 30.09 -9.58
N ASP A 468 -11.06 30.37 -10.09
CA ASP A 468 -12.35 29.86 -9.59
C ASP A 468 -12.54 28.40 -10.07
N GLU A 469 -13.39 27.52 -9.52
CA GLU A 469 -14.42 27.53 -8.46
C GLU A 469 -14.52 26.04 -7.97
N ILE A 470 -15.16 25.56 -6.89
CA ILE A 470 -16.17 26.06 -5.94
C ILE A 470 -15.87 25.47 -4.54
N ALA A 471 -16.16 26.20 -3.46
CA ALA A 471 -16.33 25.64 -2.11
C ALA A 471 -17.59 26.21 -1.44
N GLN A 472 -18.64 25.39 -1.28
CA GLN A 472 -19.85 25.61 -0.45
C GLN A 472 -20.76 24.36 -0.54
N SER A 473 -21.58 23.97 0.44
CA SER A 473 -21.90 24.56 1.74
C SER A 473 -21.91 23.47 2.85
N ALA A 474 -21.82 23.77 4.14
CA ALA A 474 -21.78 25.09 4.78
C ALA A 474 -20.62 25.17 5.77
N VAL A 475 -19.66 26.03 5.44
CA VAL A 475 -18.82 26.77 6.39
C VAL A 475 -18.95 28.23 5.95
N SER A 476 -19.07 29.16 6.88
CA SER A 476 -18.94 30.59 6.53
C SER A 476 -17.58 30.81 5.87
N SER A 477 -17.53 31.60 4.80
CA SER A 477 -16.24 32.22 4.46
C SER A 477 -15.80 33.00 5.69
N LEU A 478 -14.58 32.75 6.17
CA LEU A 478 -14.06 33.38 7.38
C LEU A 478 -14.32 34.90 7.31
N PRO A 479 -14.90 35.53 8.34
CA PRO A 479 -15.35 36.92 8.28
C PRO A 479 -14.15 37.88 8.23
N LYS A 480 -13.93 38.49 7.06
CA LYS A 480 -12.78 39.37 6.79
C LYS A 480 -12.68 40.52 7.80
N GLY A 481 -11.50 40.66 8.40
CA GLY A 481 -11.21 41.65 9.44
C GLY A 481 -11.59 41.22 10.87
N GLU A 482 -12.11 40.00 11.08
CA GLU A 482 -12.37 39.48 12.42
C GLU A 482 -11.09 38.90 13.05
N LYS A 483 -10.98 39.04 14.38
CA LYS A 483 -9.90 38.48 15.19
C LYS A 483 -10.42 37.27 15.97
N ILE A 484 -10.01 36.07 15.55
CA ILE A 484 -10.46 34.80 16.13
C ILE A 484 -9.42 34.33 17.16
N PRO A 485 -9.72 34.35 18.47
CA PRO A 485 -8.81 33.86 19.49
C PRO A 485 -8.72 32.32 19.44
N VAL A 486 -7.50 31.81 19.55
CA VAL A 486 -7.20 30.38 19.71
C VAL A 486 -6.54 30.18 21.07
N TYR A 487 -7.19 29.41 21.92
CA TYR A 487 -6.72 29.13 23.28
C TYR A 487 -5.81 27.91 23.29
N SER A 488 -5.00 27.76 24.33
CA SER A 488 -4.11 26.61 24.45
C SER A 488 -4.92 25.35 24.75
N PRO A 489 -4.79 24.28 23.93
CA PRO A 489 -5.48 23.02 24.16
C PRO A 489 -4.78 22.15 25.23
N ILE A 490 -3.58 22.51 25.68
CA ILE A 490 -2.73 21.70 26.58
C ILE A 490 -1.96 22.63 27.53
N MET A 491 -1.70 22.21 28.77
CA MET A 491 -0.74 22.89 29.65
C MET A 491 0.71 22.48 29.33
N GLY A 492 1.58 23.45 29.04
CA GLY A 492 2.97 23.18 28.66
C GLY A 492 3.75 24.42 28.22
N GLU A 493 5.00 24.22 27.83
CA GLU A 493 5.90 25.27 27.31
C GLU A 493 5.60 25.54 25.82
N VAL A 494 5.28 26.79 25.46
CA VAL A 494 4.99 27.16 24.06
C VAL A 494 6.30 27.34 23.28
N LYS A 495 6.41 26.66 22.13
CA LYS A 495 7.56 26.70 21.22
C LYS A 495 7.14 27.11 19.81
N PRO A 496 7.99 27.83 19.06
CA PRO A 496 7.76 28.06 17.65
C PRO A 496 7.79 26.73 16.89
N LEU A 497 7.03 26.61 15.79
CA LEU A 497 7.03 25.37 14.98
C LEU A 497 8.42 25.00 14.47
N SER A 498 9.34 25.96 14.30
CA SER A 498 10.74 25.73 13.92
C SER A 498 11.57 24.89 14.90
N GLU A 499 11.08 24.67 16.13
CA GLU A 499 11.70 23.75 17.12
C GLU A 499 11.13 22.33 17.07
N VAL A 500 10.16 22.04 16.18
CA VAL A 500 9.57 20.71 16.02
C VAL A 500 10.43 19.86 15.07
N ASN A 501 10.84 18.67 15.49
CA ASN A 501 11.73 17.78 14.72
C ASN A 501 11.06 17.07 13.50
N ASP A 502 9.95 17.60 13.00
CA ASP A 502 9.30 17.15 11.76
C ASP A 502 9.22 18.31 10.74
N PRO A 503 9.72 18.15 9.49
CA PRO A 503 9.73 19.20 8.47
C PRO A 503 8.36 19.65 7.96
N ALA A 504 7.29 18.86 8.12
CA ALA A 504 5.95 19.21 7.66
C ALA A 504 5.28 20.21 8.63
N PHE A 505 5.63 20.15 9.92
CA PHE A 505 5.26 21.15 10.91
C PHE A 505 6.23 22.34 10.96
N SER A 506 7.55 22.10 11.01
CA SER A 506 8.56 23.16 11.18
C SER A 506 8.79 24.07 9.97
N GLN A 507 8.22 23.73 8.80
CA GLN A 507 8.16 24.60 7.62
C GLN A 507 6.74 25.12 7.33
N GLU A 508 5.82 25.03 8.30
CA GLU A 508 4.39 25.41 8.22
C GLU A 508 3.60 24.74 7.07
N ILE A 509 4.13 23.66 6.47
CA ILE A 509 3.55 22.99 5.29
C ILE A 509 2.18 22.38 5.59
N MET A 510 2.00 21.84 6.79
CA MET A 510 0.71 21.30 7.25
C MET A 510 -0.26 22.39 7.73
N GLY A 511 0.20 23.63 7.91
CA GLY A 511 -0.52 24.70 8.58
C GLY A 511 0.40 25.56 9.45
N ARG A 512 -0.09 26.76 9.80
CA ARG A 512 0.65 27.77 10.58
C ARG A 512 0.16 27.77 12.03
N GLY A 513 1.04 28.06 13.00
CA GLY A 513 0.67 28.03 14.42
C GLY A 513 1.88 27.88 15.35
N TRP A 514 1.70 27.18 16.48
CA TRP A 514 2.72 26.96 17.50
C TRP A 514 2.75 25.49 17.94
N ALA A 515 3.81 25.09 18.62
CA ALA A 515 3.90 23.81 19.32
C ALA A 515 3.90 24.01 20.84
N ILE A 516 3.52 22.97 21.57
CA ILE A 516 3.56 22.94 23.03
C ILE A 516 4.35 21.70 23.46
N GLU A 517 5.35 21.85 24.33
CA GLU A 517 5.93 20.72 25.06
C GLU A 517 5.07 20.47 26.31
N PRO A 518 4.30 19.37 26.37
CA PRO A 518 3.30 19.16 27.41
C PRO A 518 3.88 18.85 28.80
N SER A 519 3.28 19.50 29.80
CA SER A 519 3.45 19.18 31.23
C SER A 519 2.43 18.16 31.72
N GLU A 520 1.23 18.11 31.11
CA GLU A 520 0.15 17.17 31.45
C GLU A 520 -0.39 16.41 30.23
N GLY A 521 -0.86 15.19 30.47
CA GLY A 521 -1.30 14.23 29.46
C GLY A 521 -2.75 14.43 28.99
N ARG A 522 -3.15 15.67 28.70
CA ARG A 522 -4.55 16.03 28.40
C ARG A 522 -4.65 17.05 27.27
N VAL A 523 -5.69 16.92 26.45
CA VAL A 523 -6.04 17.85 25.37
C VAL A 523 -7.49 18.28 25.51
N VAL A 524 -7.72 19.59 25.58
CA VAL A 524 -9.04 20.23 25.50
C VAL A 524 -9.23 20.95 24.17
N SER A 525 -10.48 21.32 23.83
CA SER A 525 -10.72 22.11 22.62
C SER A 525 -10.14 23.54 22.76
N PRO A 526 -9.38 24.04 21.77
CA PRO A 526 -8.86 25.41 21.74
C PRO A 526 -9.86 26.44 21.18
N VAL A 527 -11.00 25.97 20.62
CA VAL A 527 -12.04 26.78 19.96
C VAL A 527 -13.44 26.19 20.21
N ASP A 528 -14.48 27.03 20.11
CA ASP A 528 -15.87 26.58 19.93
C ASP A 528 -16.04 26.10 18.48
N GLY A 529 -16.55 24.87 18.29
CA GLY A 529 -16.57 24.24 16.97
C GLY A 529 -17.07 22.80 16.94
N THR A 530 -16.68 22.06 15.91
CA THR A 530 -17.02 20.64 15.70
C THR A 530 -15.76 19.82 15.46
N VAL A 531 -15.69 18.63 16.05
CA VAL A 531 -14.61 17.65 15.79
C VAL A 531 -14.78 17.09 14.37
N PHE A 532 -13.94 17.54 13.43
CA PHE A 532 -13.99 17.07 12.05
C PHE A 532 -13.38 15.66 11.90
N SER A 533 -12.30 15.36 12.63
CA SER A 533 -11.69 14.04 12.61
C SER A 533 -10.91 13.73 13.89
N ILE A 534 -10.85 12.44 14.24
CA ILE A 534 -9.87 11.90 15.19
C ILE A 534 -9.17 10.74 14.50
N SER A 535 -7.86 10.71 14.58
CA SER A 535 -7.03 9.65 14.01
C SER A 535 -7.33 8.27 14.62
N LYS A 536 -7.20 7.19 13.84
CA LYS A 536 -7.43 5.81 14.33
C LYS A 536 -6.53 5.39 15.49
N SER A 537 -5.41 6.07 15.69
CA SER A 537 -4.43 5.87 16.76
C SER A 537 -4.53 6.91 17.89
N GLY A 538 -5.60 7.71 17.94
CA GLY A 538 -5.82 8.75 18.96
C GLY A 538 -4.98 10.02 18.76
N HIS A 539 -3.68 9.88 18.48
CA HIS A 539 -2.66 10.95 18.51
C HIS A 539 -3.00 12.31 17.85
N ALA A 540 -3.83 12.34 16.80
CA ALA A 540 -4.16 13.57 16.08
C ALA A 540 -5.67 13.83 16.03
N VAL A 541 -6.05 15.10 16.21
CA VAL A 541 -7.42 15.62 16.21
C VAL A 541 -7.52 16.78 15.21
N GLY A 542 -8.46 16.70 14.28
CA GLY A 542 -8.86 17.80 13.41
C GLY A 542 -10.17 18.43 13.89
N LEU A 543 -10.19 19.75 14.03
CA LEU A 543 -11.34 20.56 14.46
C LEU A 543 -11.71 21.57 13.37
N VAL A 544 -12.96 22.01 13.34
CA VAL A 544 -13.39 23.20 12.59
C VAL A 544 -14.17 24.11 13.54
N SER A 545 -13.73 25.37 13.69
CA SER A 545 -14.44 26.33 14.55
C SER A 545 -15.79 26.76 13.95
N ASP A 546 -16.64 27.34 14.77
CA ASP A 546 -17.91 27.95 14.32
C ASP A 546 -17.71 29.11 13.33
N SER A 547 -16.55 29.77 13.35
CA SER A 547 -16.16 30.81 12.39
C SER A 547 -15.60 30.26 11.08
N GLY A 548 -15.23 28.97 11.01
CA GLY A 548 -14.66 28.30 9.84
C GLY A 548 -13.16 28.12 9.85
N LEU A 549 -12.52 28.20 11.02
CA LEU A 549 -11.09 27.94 11.20
C LEU A 549 -10.83 26.43 11.24
N GLU A 550 -10.12 25.89 10.26
CA GLU A 550 -9.72 24.47 10.26
C GLU A 550 -8.44 24.30 11.09
N MET A 551 -8.46 23.45 12.10
CA MET A 551 -7.34 23.25 13.03
C MET A 551 -6.91 21.79 13.13
N LEU A 552 -5.61 21.57 13.37
CA LEU A 552 -5.01 20.28 13.67
C LEU A 552 -4.20 20.36 14.98
N ILE A 553 -4.48 19.43 15.89
CA ILE A 553 -3.66 19.14 17.08
C ILE A 553 -3.01 17.78 16.85
N HIS A 554 -1.68 17.69 16.98
CA HIS A 554 -0.91 16.46 16.71
C HIS A 554 -0.02 16.10 17.91
N VAL A 555 -0.47 15.17 18.75
CA VAL A 555 0.15 14.85 20.04
C VAL A 555 1.39 13.98 19.86
N GLY A 556 2.56 14.62 20.01
CA GLY A 556 3.87 14.00 19.91
C GLY A 556 4.29 13.62 18.48
N MET A 557 5.60 13.58 18.22
CA MET A 557 6.12 13.25 16.89
C MET A 557 6.13 11.74 16.66
N ASP A 558 5.71 11.33 15.46
CA ASP A 558 5.77 9.93 14.99
C ASP A 558 4.91 8.92 15.79
N THR A 559 4.11 9.42 16.75
CA THR A 559 3.30 8.65 17.72
C THR A 559 2.20 7.78 17.08
N VAL A 560 1.87 8.01 15.81
CA VAL A 560 1.05 7.08 14.99
C VAL A 560 1.58 5.64 15.05
N LYS A 561 2.90 5.46 15.22
CA LYS A 561 3.58 4.16 15.35
C LYS A 561 3.19 3.38 16.61
N LEU A 562 2.68 4.05 17.65
CA LEU A 562 2.10 3.45 18.86
C LEU A 562 0.72 2.80 18.62
N LYS A 563 0.08 3.04 17.46
CA LYS A 563 -1.17 2.40 17.01
C LYS A 563 -2.36 2.52 17.98
N GLY A 564 -2.39 3.57 18.80
CA GLY A 564 -3.44 3.81 19.81
C GLY A 564 -3.11 3.31 21.22
N LEU A 565 -1.94 2.72 21.45
CA LEU A 565 -1.42 2.57 22.81
C LEU A 565 -1.13 3.96 23.39
N HIS A 566 -1.41 4.13 24.69
CA HIS A 566 -1.18 5.38 25.44
C HIS A 566 -2.06 6.58 25.03
N PHE A 567 -3.16 6.36 24.31
CA PHE A 567 -4.14 7.40 23.93
C PHE A 567 -5.58 7.00 24.26
N THR A 568 -6.33 7.90 24.93
CA THR A 568 -7.74 7.72 25.32
C THR A 568 -8.59 8.86 24.75
N PRO A 569 -9.16 8.72 23.55
CA PRO A 569 -10.05 9.73 22.97
C PRO A 569 -11.43 9.71 23.64
N HIS A 570 -11.90 10.88 24.08
CA HIS A 570 -13.19 11.04 24.76
C HIS A 570 -14.32 11.44 23.81
N LEU A 571 -13.98 12.02 22.65
CA LEU A 571 -14.92 12.48 21.62
C LEU A 571 -14.81 11.67 20.32
N LYS A 572 -15.69 11.98 19.36
CA LYS A 572 -15.77 11.35 18.02
C LYS A 572 -15.95 12.42 16.94
N ALA A 573 -15.63 12.04 15.69
CA ALA A 573 -15.87 12.91 14.54
C ALA A 573 -17.38 13.17 14.35
N GLY A 574 -17.76 14.45 14.29
CA GLY A 574 -19.14 14.94 14.30
C GLY A 574 -19.60 15.52 15.64
N ASP A 575 -18.85 15.34 16.73
CA ASP A 575 -19.22 15.88 18.04
C ASP A 575 -18.96 17.40 18.11
N ARG A 576 -19.89 18.12 18.73
CA ARG A 576 -19.83 19.57 19.00
C ARG A 576 -19.02 19.82 20.27
N VAL A 577 -18.13 20.82 20.24
CA VAL A 577 -17.23 21.19 21.34
C VAL A 577 -17.25 22.69 21.62
N LYS A 578 -16.90 23.03 22.87
CA LYS A 578 -16.56 24.38 23.34
C LYS A 578 -15.12 24.45 23.81
N VAL A 579 -14.55 25.66 23.87
CA VAL A 579 -13.26 25.91 24.51
C VAL A 579 -13.22 25.27 25.90
N GLY A 580 -12.24 24.40 26.14
CA GLY A 580 -12.07 23.69 27.41
C GLY A 580 -12.73 22.30 27.52
N ASP A 581 -13.58 21.89 26.57
CA ASP A 581 -14.13 20.52 26.57
C ASP A 581 -13.02 19.48 26.36
N LEU A 582 -13.04 18.38 27.12
CA LEU A 582 -12.04 17.30 27.04
C LEU A 582 -12.16 16.52 25.73
N VAL A 583 -11.07 16.44 24.97
CA VAL A 583 -10.99 15.77 23.67
C VAL A 583 -10.27 14.43 23.76
N LEU A 584 -9.10 14.41 24.41
CA LEU A 584 -8.14 13.30 24.39
C LEU A 584 -7.26 13.33 25.65
N GLU A 585 -6.97 12.17 26.22
CA GLU A 585 -5.94 11.97 27.25
C GLU A 585 -4.82 11.07 26.71
N PHE A 586 -3.60 11.22 27.22
CA PHE A 586 -2.42 10.49 26.76
C PHE A 586 -1.34 10.33 27.83
N ASP A 587 -0.61 9.21 27.82
CA ASP A 587 0.43 8.93 28.83
C ASP A 587 1.81 9.49 28.44
N LEU A 588 2.15 10.66 28.97
CA LEU A 588 3.45 11.31 28.76
C LEU A 588 4.65 10.45 29.13
N VAL A 589 4.54 9.64 30.19
CA VAL A 589 5.68 8.87 30.72
C VAL A 589 5.95 7.69 29.81
N GLU A 590 4.91 6.94 29.47
CA GLU A 590 5.06 5.76 28.60
C GLU A 590 5.34 6.14 27.13
N ILE A 591 4.84 7.28 26.61
CA ILE A 591 5.19 7.78 25.27
C ILE A 591 6.69 8.16 25.19
N ARG A 592 7.19 8.94 26.16
CA ARG A 592 8.63 9.31 26.22
C ARG A 592 9.52 8.07 26.41
N LYS A 593 9.10 7.13 27.26
CA LYS A 593 9.76 5.82 27.50
C LYS A 593 9.75 4.90 26.28
N ALA A 594 8.74 4.99 25.42
CA ALA A 594 8.69 4.29 24.13
C ALA A 594 9.59 4.95 23.05
N GLY A 595 10.26 6.07 23.38
CA GLY A 595 11.23 6.73 22.51
C GLY A 595 10.64 7.79 21.57
N TYR A 596 9.44 8.29 21.85
CA TYR A 596 8.77 9.32 21.06
C TYR A 596 8.79 10.69 21.74
N GLU A 597 8.93 11.75 20.94
CA GLU A 597 8.82 13.12 21.43
C GLU A 597 7.35 13.46 21.72
N THR A 598 7.11 14.24 22.76
CA THR A 598 5.76 14.67 23.20
C THR A 598 5.37 16.06 22.72
N ILE A 599 6.30 16.80 22.09
CA ILE A 599 6.03 18.11 21.50
C ILE A 599 4.83 18.04 20.54
N THR A 600 3.87 18.93 20.74
CA THR A 600 2.53 18.85 20.15
C THR A 600 2.21 20.11 19.36
N PRO A 601 2.28 20.07 18.02
CA PRO A 601 1.79 21.14 17.16
C PRO A 601 0.29 21.40 17.31
N VAL A 602 -0.05 22.68 17.35
CA VAL A 602 -1.40 23.25 17.36
C VAL A 602 -1.44 24.28 16.23
N ILE A 603 -2.02 23.91 15.10
CA ILE A 603 -1.91 24.66 13.84
C ILE A 603 -3.27 24.88 13.17
N VAL A 604 -3.34 25.91 12.32
CA VAL A 604 -4.45 26.19 11.41
C VAL A 604 -4.10 25.67 10.01
N THR A 605 -4.96 24.85 9.42
CA THR A 605 -4.71 24.17 8.13
C THR A 605 -5.21 24.97 6.92
N ASN A 606 -6.29 25.76 7.04
CA ASN A 606 -6.83 26.57 5.94
C ASN A 606 -6.09 27.91 5.71
N VAL A 607 -4.75 27.84 5.61
CA VAL A 607 -3.81 28.97 5.54
C VAL A 607 -4.03 29.99 4.41
N ALA A 608 -4.84 29.65 3.40
CA ALA A 608 -5.19 30.56 2.30
C ALA A 608 -6.43 31.45 2.62
N GLN A 609 -7.05 31.29 3.79
CA GLN A 609 -8.31 31.94 4.15
C GLN A 609 -8.17 32.97 5.29
N PHE A 610 -6.96 33.20 5.81
CA PHE A 610 -6.66 34.21 6.83
C PHE A 610 -5.34 34.92 6.50
N SER A 611 -5.21 36.18 6.92
CA SER A 611 -4.07 37.04 6.59
C SER A 611 -2.90 36.92 7.58
N GLU A 612 -3.16 36.92 8.89
CA GLU A 612 -2.09 37.00 9.91
C GLU A 612 -2.37 36.13 11.16
N LEU A 613 -1.30 35.85 11.92
CA LEU A 613 -1.32 35.15 13.20
C LEU A 613 -0.55 35.96 14.25
N GLU A 614 -1.27 36.67 15.11
CA GLU A 614 -0.68 37.37 16.24
C GLU A 614 -0.40 36.37 17.38
N SER A 615 0.86 36.19 17.75
CA SER A 615 1.24 35.42 18.93
C SER A 615 0.76 36.13 20.20
N ALA A 616 0.29 35.40 21.21
CA ALA A 616 -0.10 35.98 22.51
C ALA A 616 1.09 36.42 23.39
N ASP A 617 2.21 36.80 22.77
CA ASP A 617 3.50 37.12 23.40
C ASP A 617 4.03 36.03 24.36
N ASN A 618 3.69 34.76 24.10
CA ASN A 618 3.88 33.63 25.03
C ASN A 618 5.01 32.64 24.63
N GLN A 619 5.88 33.00 23.69
CA GLN A 619 6.99 32.13 23.28
C GLN A 619 7.94 31.84 24.46
N HIS A 620 8.31 30.57 24.62
CA HIS A 620 9.12 30.03 25.73
C HIS A 620 8.55 30.31 27.13
N LYS A 621 7.24 30.56 27.23
CA LYS A 621 6.49 30.61 28.50
C LYS A 621 5.65 29.34 28.67
N VAL A 622 5.38 28.98 29.92
CA VAL A 622 4.40 27.93 30.25
C VAL A 622 3.00 28.53 30.24
N VAL A 623 2.11 28.00 29.40
CA VAL A 623 0.68 28.34 29.36
C VAL A 623 -0.15 27.21 29.94
N LYS A 624 -1.31 27.52 30.49
CA LYS A 624 -2.33 26.55 30.91
C LYS A 624 -3.33 26.26 29.80
N GLU A 625 -4.11 25.19 29.95
CA GLU A 625 -5.35 25.02 29.20
C GLU A 625 -6.20 26.30 29.25
N GLN A 626 -6.84 26.65 28.14
CA GLN A 626 -7.75 27.82 28.01
C GLN A 626 -7.08 29.21 28.12
N GLU A 627 -5.77 29.32 28.35
CA GLU A 627 -5.04 30.60 28.20
C GLU A 627 -4.83 30.93 26.70
N LEU A 628 -4.77 32.20 26.31
CA LEU A 628 -4.64 32.58 24.89
C LEU A 628 -3.28 32.15 24.33
N LEU A 629 -3.29 31.40 23.22
CA LEU A 629 -2.08 30.91 22.54
C LEU A 629 -1.71 31.84 21.37
N TYR A 630 -2.69 32.15 20.51
CA TYR A 630 -2.56 33.09 19.41
C TYR A 630 -3.93 33.63 18.94
N THR A 631 -3.93 34.69 18.14
CA THR A 631 -5.11 35.23 17.48
C THR A 631 -4.95 35.15 15.97
N VAL A 632 -5.95 34.60 15.28
CA VAL A 632 -6.00 34.57 13.81
C VAL A 632 -6.69 35.83 13.31
N ILE A 633 -6.05 36.55 12.39
CA ILE A 633 -6.66 37.68 11.68
C ILE A 633 -7.06 37.21 10.30
N VAL A 634 -8.34 37.39 9.95
CA VAL A 634 -8.92 36.99 8.66
C VAL A 634 -8.68 38.03 7.58
#